data_AF-A0AAV3YQU6-F1
#
_entry.id   AF-A0AAV3YQU6-F1
#
_cell.length_a   1.000
_cell.length_b   1.000
_cell.length_c   1.000
_cell.angle_alpha   90.00
_cell.angle_beta   90.00
_cell.angle_gamma   90.00
#
_symmetry.space_group_name_H-M   'P 1'
#
loop_
_entity.id
_entity.type
_entity.pdbx_description
1 polymer ?
#
loop_
_entity_poly.entity_id
_entity_poly.type
_entity_poly.pdbx_seq_one_letter_code
_entity_poly.pdbx_strand_id
1 'polypeptide(L)'
;MGRDVAKLVNSRLFRTCTPLDHNDLFEVESAKSKVRWNLPLQIGFFVYQYAKLRMLQFHYDFVDKFVSSDDYQLCEMDTDSLYIALSGNSLEEVVKPHLLQRFYRECPQWFPARSCDAHHGEFVSACSHGEAWNPRPCCKECSTFDKRTPGLFQIEFVGDGMVALCSKTCFAFGEKNKISCKGLNKNLNDIEKHKYLNVLQYRRNGRGLNKGFRSCGNAVFTYEQERASLSFLYIKRRVCEDGVSTEPLLV
;
A
#
# COMPACT_ATOMS: atom_id res chain seq x y z
N MET A 1 2.31 -23.03 -44.62
CA MET A 1 1.98 -23.37 -43.23
C MET A 1 0.91 -22.40 -42.72
N GLY A 2 -0.27 -22.90 -42.34
CA GLY A 2 -1.39 -22.09 -41.86
C GLY A 2 -1.15 -21.34 -40.54
N ARG A 3 -1.92 -20.25 -40.31
CA ARG A 3 -1.77 -19.37 -39.13
C ARG A 3 -1.92 -20.10 -37.80
N ASP A 4 -2.74 -21.15 -37.74
CA ASP A 4 -3.03 -21.88 -36.49
C ASP A 4 -1.95 -22.91 -36.15
N VAL A 5 -1.32 -23.53 -37.15
CA VAL A 5 -0.12 -24.36 -36.95
C VAL A 5 0.99 -23.50 -36.34
N ALA A 6 1.18 -22.26 -36.83
CA ALA A 6 2.14 -21.32 -36.25
C ALA A 6 1.82 -20.94 -34.79
N LYS A 7 0.55 -20.91 -34.36
CA LYS A 7 0.19 -20.72 -32.94
C LYS A 7 0.59 -21.93 -32.10
N LEU A 8 0.33 -23.14 -32.59
CA LEU A 8 0.63 -24.38 -31.88
C LEU A 8 2.15 -24.63 -31.76
N VAL A 9 2.93 -24.34 -32.81
CA VAL A 9 4.40 -24.43 -32.79
C VAL A 9 5.01 -23.42 -31.80
N ASN A 10 4.42 -22.25 -31.61
CA ASN A 10 4.83 -21.27 -30.59
C ASN A 10 4.35 -21.61 -29.16
N SER A 11 3.69 -22.75 -28.95
CA SER A 11 3.30 -23.22 -27.61
C SER A 11 4.51 -23.68 -26.81
N ARG A 12 4.57 -23.35 -25.51
CA ARG A 12 5.56 -23.92 -24.57
C ARG A 12 5.41 -25.43 -24.36
N LEU A 13 4.33 -26.03 -24.87
CA LEU A 13 4.09 -27.47 -24.85
C LEU A 13 4.41 -28.14 -26.19
N PHE A 14 4.79 -27.40 -27.22
CA PHE A 14 5.15 -27.95 -28.53
C PHE A 14 6.25 -29.03 -28.44
N ARG A 15 6.16 -30.05 -29.29
CA ARG A 15 7.18 -31.10 -29.43
C ARG A 15 7.66 -31.24 -30.88
N THR A 16 6.74 -31.53 -31.79
CA THR A 16 7.04 -31.87 -33.19
C THR A 16 5.93 -31.35 -34.10
N CYS A 17 6.29 -31.01 -35.33
CA CYS A 17 5.37 -30.60 -36.39
C CYS A 17 5.73 -31.41 -37.65
N THR A 18 4.84 -32.31 -38.07
CA THR A 18 5.07 -33.23 -39.19
C THR A 18 4.14 -32.85 -40.34
N PRO A 19 4.65 -32.50 -41.53
CA PRO A 19 3.79 -32.34 -42.71
C PRO A 19 3.22 -33.71 -43.09
N LEU A 20 1.89 -33.79 -43.26
CA LEU A 20 1.21 -35.03 -43.64
C LEU A 20 0.95 -35.14 -45.14
N ASP A 21 0.90 -34.01 -45.85
CA ASP A 21 0.75 -33.96 -47.31
C ASP A 21 1.47 -32.75 -47.94
N HIS A 22 1.26 -32.55 -49.24
CA HIS A 22 1.79 -31.40 -50.00
C HIS A 22 0.84 -30.18 -50.00
N ASN A 23 -0.33 -30.26 -49.36
CA ASN A 23 -1.40 -29.24 -49.38
C ASN A 23 -1.53 -28.51 -48.03
N ASP A 24 -0.42 -28.35 -47.33
CA ASP A 24 -0.31 -27.58 -46.08
C ASP A 24 -1.01 -28.22 -44.86
N LEU A 25 -1.24 -29.54 -44.87
CA LEU A 25 -1.70 -30.32 -43.71
C LEU A 25 -0.53 -30.71 -42.79
N PHE A 26 -0.67 -30.46 -41.48
CA PHE A 26 0.34 -30.78 -40.47
C PHE A 26 -0.25 -31.49 -39.25
N GLU A 27 0.43 -32.52 -38.78
CA GLU A 27 0.31 -33.04 -37.42
C GLU A 27 1.17 -32.20 -36.47
N VAL A 28 0.65 -31.86 -35.29
CA VAL A 28 1.41 -31.12 -34.26
C VAL A 28 1.29 -31.84 -32.92
N GLU A 29 2.39 -32.47 -32.48
CA GLU A 29 2.44 -33.09 -31.16
C GLU A 29 2.69 -32.02 -30.08
N SER A 30 1.99 -32.13 -28.95
CA SER A 30 2.21 -31.31 -27.76
C SER A 30 2.29 -32.17 -26.50
N ALA A 31 3.22 -31.81 -25.62
CA ALA A 31 3.34 -32.39 -24.30
C ALA A 31 2.08 -32.12 -23.46
N LYS A 32 1.61 -33.13 -22.72
CA LYS A 32 0.51 -32.96 -21.76
C LYS A 32 0.91 -31.92 -20.70
N SER A 33 0.06 -30.92 -20.50
CA SER A 33 0.25 -29.89 -19.47
C SER A 33 0.32 -30.50 -18.07
N LYS A 34 1.44 -30.33 -17.36
CA LYS A 34 1.61 -30.77 -15.97
C LYS A 34 1.73 -29.56 -15.04
N VAL A 35 0.74 -29.36 -14.18
CA VAL A 35 0.81 -28.38 -13.08
C VAL A 35 1.45 -29.07 -11.87
N ARG A 36 2.55 -28.51 -11.36
CA ARG A 36 3.20 -29.00 -10.14
C ARG A 36 2.80 -28.09 -8.97
N TRP A 37 2.03 -28.63 -8.03
CA TRP A 37 1.59 -27.93 -6.82
C TRP A 37 2.69 -27.97 -5.74
N ASN A 38 3.82 -27.32 -5.99
CA ASN A 38 4.97 -27.25 -5.06
C ASN A 38 5.21 -25.84 -4.48
N LEU A 39 4.17 -25.00 -4.44
CA LEU A 39 4.19 -23.69 -3.80
C LEU A 39 3.24 -23.70 -2.59
N PRO A 40 3.63 -23.14 -1.43
CA PRO A 40 2.81 -23.11 -0.22
C PRO A 40 1.76 -21.99 -0.28
N LEU A 41 0.82 -22.09 -1.23
CA LEU A 41 -0.18 -21.07 -1.53
C LEU A 41 -1.06 -20.72 -0.31
N GLN A 42 -1.33 -21.70 0.55
CA GLN A 42 -2.07 -21.54 1.80
C GLN A 42 -1.37 -20.56 2.75
N ILE A 43 -0.03 -20.64 2.87
CA ILE A 43 0.74 -19.71 3.72
C ILE A 43 0.63 -18.29 3.17
N GLY A 44 0.78 -18.10 1.86
CA GLY A 44 0.61 -16.79 1.21
C GLY A 44 -0.78 -16.19 1.40
N PHE A 45 -1.83 -17.03 1.36
CA PHE A 45 -3.20 -16.62 1.65
C PHE A 45 -3.36 -16.16 3.11
N PHE A 46 -2.95 -16.97 4.08
CA PHE A 46 -3.09 -16.62 5.51
C PHE A 46 -2.27 -15.38 5.88
N VAL A 47 -1.03 -15.24 5.40
CA VAL A 47 -0.21 -14.03 5.62
C VAL A 47 -0.92 -12.78 5.10
N TYR A 48 -1.49 -12.82 3.89
CA TYR A 48 -2.21 -11.68 3.33
C TYR A 48 -3.52 -11.34 4.08
N GLN A 49 -4.23 -12.37 4.57
CA GLN A 49 -5.46 -12.16 5.35
C GLN A 49 -5.16 -11.65 6.77
N TYR A 50 -4.11 -12.12 7.44
CA TYR A 50 -3.68 -11.60 8.74
C TYR A 50 -3.11 -10.18 8.63
N ALA A 51 -2.41 -9.83 7.56
CA ALA A 51 -1.97 -8.46 7.30
C ALA A 51 -3.18 -7.50 7.22
N LYS A 52 -4.21 -7.84 6.42
CA LYS A 52 -5.46 -7.07 6.38
C LYS A 52 -6.14 -6.99 7.74
N LEU A 53 -6.24 -8.11 8.46
CA LEU A 53 -6.85 -8.13 9.78
C LEU A 53 -6.13 -7.16 10.72
N ARG A 54 -4.78 -7.17 10.75
CA ARG A 54 -4.00 -6.25 11.59
C ARG A 54 -4.23 -4.78 11.24
N MET A 55 -4.43 -4.43 9.96
CA MET A 55 -4.82 -3.06 9.54
C MET A 55 -6.22 -2.69 10.03
N LEU A 56 -7.18 -3.60 9.92
CA LEU A 56 -8.57 -3.38 10.39
C LEU A 56 -8.64 -3.30 11.92
N GLN A 57 -7.90 -4.13 12.62
CA GLN A 57 -7.74 -4.08 14.08
C GLN A 57 -7.09 -2.77 14.53
N PHE A 58 -6.07 -2.27 13.83
CA PHE A 58 -5.50 -0.95 14.14
C PHE A 58 -6.52 0.18 13.94
N HIS A 59 -7.38 0.09 12.92
CA HIS A 59 -8.46 1.05 12.72
C HIS A 59 -9.52 0.99 13.83
N TYR A 60 -10.11 -0.19 14.10
CA TYR A 60 -11.25 -0.31 15.02
C TYR A 60 -10.84 -0.51 16.49
N ASP A 61 -9.92 -1.45 16.77
CA ASP A 61 -9.51 -1.79 18.14
C ASP A 61 -8.57 -0.74 18.77
N PHE A 62 -8.08 0.23 17.98
CA PHE A 62 -7.17 1.29 18.44
C PHE A 62 -7.60 2.71 18.01
N VAL A 63 -7.59 3.06 16.72
CA VAL A 63 -7.86 4.47 16.29
C VAL A 63 -9.28 4.89 16.67
N ASP A 64 -10.30 4.17 16.21
CA ASP A 64 -11.71 4.49 16.44
C ASP A 64 -12.08 4.40 17.93
N LYS A 65 -11.48 3.46 18.65
CA LYS A 65 -11.58 3.35 20.10
C LYS A 65 -11.10 4.61 20.82
N PHE A 66 -9.90 5.10 20.51
CA PHE A 66 -9.24 6.16 21.29
C PHE A 66 -9.46 7.60 20.78
N VAL A 67 -9.78 7.81 19.51
CA VAL A 67 -9.97 9.13 18.86
C VAL A 67 -11.44 9.32 18.48
N SER A 68 -11.99 10.54 18.43
CA SER A 68 -13.36 10.75 17.89
C SER A 68 -13.40 10.59 16.37
N SER A 69 -14.52 10.13 15.82
CA SER A 69 -14.74 10.10 14.36
C SER A 69 -14.66 11.48 13.70
N ASP A 70 -14.83 12.55 14.48
CA ASP A 70 -14.72 13.95 14.04
C ASP A 70 -13.27 14.45 14.03
N ASP A 71 -12.38 13.76 14.74
CA ASP A 71 -10.98 14.14 14.96
C ASP A 71 -9.99 13.39 14.05
N TYR A 72 -10.44 12.41 13.26
CA TYR A 72 -9.60 11.72 12.28
C TYR A 72 -10.29 11.45 10.94
N GLN A 73 -9.51 11.48 9.86
CA GLN A 73 -9.96 11.08 8.51
C GLN A 73 -8.92 10.18 7.86
N LEU A 74 -9.33 9.01 7.36
CA LEU A 74 -8.47 8.13 6.57
C LEU A 74 -8.24 8.73 5.17
N CYS A 75 -6.98 8.88 4.76
CA CYS A 75 -6.60 9.59 3.52
C CYS A 75 -6.16 8.63 2.39
N GLU A 76 -5.25 7.69 2.69
CA GLU A 76 -4.87 6.60 1.79
C GLU A 76 -4.39 5.40 2.62
N MET A 77 -4.60 4.18 2.11
CA MET A 77 -3.99 2.97 2.63
C MET A 77 -3.34 2.21 1.47
N ASP A 78 -2.09 1.80 1.64
CA ASP A 78 -1.40 0.92 0.71
C ASP A 78 -0.65 -0.19 1.45
N THR A 79 -1.22 -1.40 1.36
CA THR A 79 -0.63 -2.68 1.81
C THR A 79 -0.41 -2.77 3.33
N ASP A 80 0.61 -2.11 3.83
CA ASP A 80 1.09 -2.06 5.21
C ASP A 80 1.21 -0.60 5.75
N SER A 81 0.99 0.39 4.89
CA SER A 81 0.96 1.82 5.24
C SER A 81 -0.46 2.38 5.29
N LEU A 82 -0.71 3.27 6.26
CA LEU A 82 -1.98 3.99 6.45
C LEU A 82 -1.69 5.47 6.72
N TYR A 83 -2.38 6.35 6.00
CA TYR A 83 -2.33 7.80 6.18
C TYR A 83 -3.64 8.28 6.80
N ILE A 84 -3.51 9.01 7.91
CA ILE A 84 -4.63 9.56 8.68
C ILE A 84 -4.36 11.06 8.84
N ALA A 85 -5.32 11.91 8.49
CA ALA A 85 -5.33 13.31 8.91
C ALA A 85 -6.01 13.42 10.28
N LEU A 86 -5.50 14.30 11.14
CA LEU A 86 -6.01 14.54 12.50
C LEU A 86 -6.47 16.01 12.65
N SER A 87 -7.34 16.28 13.63
CA SER A 87 -7.72 17.65 14.01
C SER A 87 -6.64 18.38 14.83
N GLY A 88 -5.85 17.64 15.62
CA GLY A 88 -4.72 18.14 16.41
C GLY A 88 -3.35 17.87 15.78
N ASN A 89 -2.28 18.38 16.40
CA ASN A 89 -0.91 18.29 15.87
C ASN A 89 -0.22 16.94 16.15
N SER A 90 -0.79 16.15 17.06
CA SER A 90 -0.32 14.82 17.45
C SER A 90 -1.49 13.86 17.66
N LEU A 91 -1.21 12.55 17.68
CA LEU A 91 -2.22 11.55 18.03
C LEU A 91 -2.68 11.72 19.49
N GLU A 92 -1.75 12.03 20.39
CA GLU A 92 -2.02 12.30 21.80
C GLU A 92 -3.01 13.45 22.05
N GLU A 93 -2.93 14.54 21.27
CA GLU A 93 -3.85 15.69 21.39
C GLU A 93 -5.32 15.35 21.11
N VAL A 94 -5.57 14.32 20.28
CA VAL A 94 -6.92 13.91 19.86
C VAL A 94 -7.43 12.66 20.57
N VAL A 95 -6.72 12.15 21.58
CA VAL A 95 -7.22 11.05 22.41
C VAL A 95 -8.37 11.54 23.29
N LYS A 96 -9.52 10.85 23.22
CA LYS A 96 -10.67 11.01 24.12
C LYS A 96 -10.17 11.12 25.57
N PRO A 97 -10.30 12.27 26.27
CA PRO A 97 -9.53 12.52 27.50
C PRO A 97 -9.73 11.48 28.62
N HIS A 98 -10.94 10.94 28.76
CA HIS A 98 -11.28 9.90 29.73
C HIS A 98 -10.62 8.52 29.44
N LEU A 99 -10.00 8.35 28.26
CA LEU A 99 -9.24 7.17 27.87
C LEU A 99 -7.71 7.38 27.88
N LEU A 100 -7.19 8.57 28.19
CA LEU A 100 -5.76 8.90 28.01
C LEU A 100 -4.81 7.94 28.78
N GLN A 101 -5.11 7.61 30.04
CA GLN A 101 -4.36 6.58 30.78
C GLN A 101 -4.42 5.19 30.13
N ARG A 102 -5.56 4.85 29.49
CA ARG A 102 -5.75 3.56 28.82
C ARG A 102 -5.03 3.51 27.47
N PHE A 103 -5.02 4.62 26.74
CA PHE A 103 -4.24 4.79 25.51
C PHE A 103 -2.76 4.54 25.76
N TYR A 104 -2.14 5.19 26.77
CA TYR A 104 -0.72 4.97 27.06
C TYR A 104 -0.42 3.53 27.54
N ARG A 105 -1.37 2.86 28.22
CA ARG A 105 -1.24 1.44 28.61
C ARG A 105 -1.32 0.46 27.44
N GLU A 106 -2.11 0.77 26.42
CA GLU A 106 -2.30 -0.11 25.27
C GLU A 106 -1.36 0.20 24.09
N CYS A 107 -0.79 1.41 24.01
CA CYS A 107 0.15 1.82 22.95
C CYS A 107 1.28 0.80 22.63
N PRO A 108 1.94 0.14 23.60
CA PRO A 108 2.98 -0.88 23.31
C PRO A 108 2.48 -2.09 22.50
N GLN A 109 1.15 -2.31 22.42
CA GLN A 109 0.55 -3.38 21.60
C GLN A 109 0.47 -2.99 20.11
N TRP A 110 0.72 -1.72 19.78
CA TRP A 110 0.50 -1.13 18.45
C TRP A 110 1.72 -0.40 17.91
N PHE A 111 2.52 0.22 18.76
CA PHE A 111 3.72 0.98 18.42
C PHE A 111 4.92 0.53 19.28
N PRO A 112 6.17 0.76 18.84
CA PRO A 112 7.36 0.53 19.66
C PRO A 112 7.29 1.21 21.03
N ALA A 113 7.58 0.47 22.09
CA ALA A 113 7.36 0.94 23.45
C ALA A 113 8.22 2.17 23.79
N ARG A 114 7.67 3.09 24.59
CA ARG A 114 8.39 4.27 25.13
C ARG A 114 8.99 3.99 26.52
N SER A 115 8.62 2.87 27.13
CA SER A 115 8.97 2.41 28.47
C SER A 115 9.05 0.88 28.48
N CYS A 116 10.03 0.28 29.14
CA CYS A 116 9.94 -1.14 29.47
C CYS A 116 8.98 -1.36 30.65
N ASP A 117 8.48 -2.59 30.83
CA ASP A 117 7.43 -2.96 31.79
C ASP A 117 7.65 -2.40 33.21
N ALA A 118 8.88 -2.52 33.73
CA ALA A 118 9.26 -2.06 35.06
C ALA A 118 9.09 -0.54 35.28
N HIS A 119 9.05 0.25 34.20
CA HIS A 119 8.88 1.71 34.22
C HIS A 119 7.57 2.15 33.55
N HIS A 120 6.73 1.20 33.11
CA HIS A 120 5.53 1.51 32.34
C HIS A 120 4.46 2.24 33.17
N GLY A 121 4.36 1.93 34.46
CA GLY A 121 3.49 2.67 35.40
C GLY A 121 3.90 4.14 35.56
N GLU A 122 5.21 4.42 35.67
CA GLU A 122 5.73 5.80 35.71
C GLU A 122 5.41 6.55 34.41
N PHE A 123 5.67 5.91 33.26
CA PHE A 123 5.40 6.48 31.93
C PHE A 123 3.93 6.84 31.73
N VAL A 124 3.01 5.91 32.05
CA VAL A 124 1.57 6.15 31.95
C VAL A 124 1.15 7.28 32.88
N SER A 125 1.69 7.34 34.10
CA SER A 125 1.38 8.44 35.04
C SER A 125 1.85 9.78 34.48
N ALA A 126 3.13 9.90 34.11
CA ALA A 126 3.72 11.15 33.62
C ALA A 126 2.98 11.69 32.39
N CYS A 127 2.87 10.88 31.32
CA CYS A 127 2.26 11.36 30.09
C CYS A 127 0.74 11.64 30.22
N SER A 128 0.03 10.96 31.13
CA SER A 128 -1.40 11.26 31.37
C SER A 128 -1.65 12.58 32.10
N HIS A 129 -0.62 13.18 32.73
CA HIS A 129 -0.66 14.52 33.32
C HIS A 129 0.04 15.57 32.42
N GLY A 130 0.44 15.19 31.20
CA GLY A 130 1.17 16.07 30.27
C GLY A 130 2.66 16.24 30.60
N GLU A 131 3.22 15.43 31.50
CA GLU A 131 4.63 15.53 31.91
C GLU A 131 5.59 14.92 30.88
N ALA A 132 6.79 15.51 30.79
CA ALA A 132 7.83 15.07 29.86
C ALA A 132 8.48 13.75 30.30
N TRP A 133 8.19 12.66 29.57
CA TRP A 133 8.83 11.36 29.82
C TRP A 133 10.31 11.33 29.40
N ASN A 134 11.18 11.06 30.37
CA ASN A 134 12.63 10.93 30.16
C ASN A 134 13.05 9.44 30.21
N PRO A 135 13.17 8.74 29.06
CA PRO A 135 13.40 7.30 29.07
C PRO A 135 14.79 6.90 29.59
N ARG A 136 14.78 6.04 30.62
CA ARG A 136 15.95 5.34 31.18
C ARG A 136 16.61 4.43 30.11
N PRO A 137 17.88 3.99 30.26
CA PRO A 137 18.58 3.21 29.23
C PRO A 137 17.83 1.97 28.74
N CYS A 138 17.32 1.13 29.65
CA CYS A 138 16.51 -0.04 29.31
C CYS A 138 15.19 0.27 28.57
N CYS A 139 14.61 1.46 28.77
CA CYS A 139 13.46 1.92 27.99
C CYS A 139 13.86 2.27 26.55
N LYS A 140 15.06 2.84 26.34
CA LYS A 140 15.61 3.14 25.01
C LYS A 140 16.00 1.86 24.25
N GLU A 141 16.54 0.87 24.95
CA GLU A 141 16.87 -0.46 24.42
C GLU A 141 15.61 -1.20 23.96
N CYS A 142 14.58 -1.28 24.82
CA CYS A 142 13.26 -1.82 24.50
C CYS A 142 12.65 -1.14 23.25
N SER A 143 12.60 0.19 23.23
CA SER A 143 12.13 0.97 22.07
C SER A 143 12.94 0.73 20.77
N THR A 144 14.21 0.36 20.90
CA THR A 144 15.11 0.08 19.76
C THR A 144 14.94 -1.35 19.25
N PHE A 145 14.66 -2.30 20.14
CA PHE A 145 14.25 -3.66 19.78
C PHE A 145 12.90 -3.64 19.06
N ASP A 146 11.91 -2.94 19.60
CA ASP A 146 10.53 -2.95 19.07
C ASP A 146 10.38 -2.35 17.67
N LYS A 147 11.29 -1.46 17.26
CA LYS A 147 11.39 -1.00 15.86
C LYS A 147 11.71 -2.13 14.86
N ARG A 148 11.95 -3.35 15.34
CA ARG A 148 12.16 -4.57 14.57
C ARG A 148 11.16 -5.69 14.94
N THR A 149 10.26 -5.46 15.90
CA THR A 149 9.22 -6.42 16.31
C THR A 149 8.11 -6.46 15.26
N PRO A 150 7.83 -7.62 14.61
CA PRO A 150 6.81 -7.71 13.58
C PRO A 150 5.41 -7.36 14.09
N GLY A 151 4.64 -6.61 13.31
CA GLY A 151 3.25 -6.26 13.61
C GLY A 151 3.05 -4.99 14.44
N LEU A 152 4.12 -4.33 14.89
CA LEU A 152 4.05 -2.96 15.42
C LEU A 152 4.17 -1.94 14.27
N PHE A 153 3.34 -0.90 14.33
CA PHE A 153 3.31 0.22 13.39
C PHE A 153 4.40 1.24 13.73
N GLN A 154 4.87 1.98 12.72
CA GLN A 154 5.89 3.02 12.89
C GLN A 154 5.50 4.29 12.15
N ILE A 155 5.77 5.44 12.74
CA ILE A 155 5.50 6.75 12.14
C ILE A 155 6.58 7.04 11.10
N GLU A 156 6.31 6.70 9.84
CA GLU A 156 7.22 7.01 8.71
C GLU A 156 7.14 8.47 8.23
N PHE A 157 6.05 9.17 8.54
CA PHE A 157 5.75 10.49 7.99
C PHE A 157 4.82 11.28 8.92
N VAL A 158 5.12 12.56 9.10
CA VAL A 158 4.25 13.59 9.68
C VAL A 158 4.40 14.84 8.81
N GLY A 159 3.32 15.59 8.61
CA GLY A 159 3.33 16.83 7.83
C GLY A 159 1.92 17.41 7.65
N ASP A 160 1.87 18.67 7.25
CA ASP A 160 0.67 19.52 7.20
C ASP A 160 -0.42 19.09 6.19
N GLY A 161 -0.23 18.03 5.41
CA GLY A 161 -1.34 17.38 4.72
C GLY A 161 -1.00 16.50 3.53
N MET A 162 -2.04 16.11 2.78
CA MET A 162 -1.96 15.12 1.70
C MET A 162 -2.92 15.44 0.55
N VAL A 163 -2.49 15.17 -0.68
CA VAL A 163 -3.33 15.21 -1.89
C VAL A 163 -3.30 13.82 -2.55
N ALA A 164 -4.35 13.02 -2.34
CA ALA A 164 -4.51 11.70 -2.94
C ALA A 164 -5.44 11.75 -4.17
N LEU A 165 -5.14 10.97 -5.22
CA LEU A 165 -5.94 10.93 -6.47
C LEU A 165 -6.59 9.56 -6.67
N CYS A 166 -5.77 8.52 -6.70
CA CYS A 166 -6.16 7.13 -6.82
C CYS A 166 -5.05 6.25 -6.22
N SER A 167 -5.32 4.98 -5.91
CA SER A 167 -4.35 4.11 -5.20
C SER A 167 -2.91 4.18 -5.76
N LYS A 168 -1.95 4.40 -4.87
CA LYS A 168 -0.51 4.54 -5.16
C LYS A 168 -0.17 5.82 -5.97
N THR A 169 -1.01 6.86 -5.82
CA THR A 169 -0.86 8.16 -6.50
C THR A 169 -1.28 9.30 -5.58
N CYS A 170 -0.33 9.82 -4.81
CA CYS A 170 -0.53 10.88 -3.82
C CYS A 170 0.70 11.78 -3.64
N PHE A 171 0.48 12.94 -3.02
CA PHE A 171 1.53 13.88 -2.60
C PHE A 171 1.26 14.30 -1.15
N ALA A 172 2.05 13.82 -0.20
CA ALA A 172 2.04 14.30 1.18
C ALA A 172 3.12 15.38 1.36
N PHE A 173 2.79 16.42 2.14
CA PHE A 173 3.62 17.62 2.32
C PHE A 173 3.78 17.99 3.80
N GLY A 174 4.85 18.73 4.09
CA GLY A 174 5.28 19.18 5.42
C GLY A 174 6.74 19.65 5.35
N GLU A 175 7.52 19.51 6.43
CA GLU A 175 8.98 19.75 6.40
C GLU A 175 9.68 19.04 5.22
N LYS A 176 9.16 17.87 4.83
CA LYS A 176 9.63 17.04 3.72
C LYS A 176 8.42 16.53 2.95
N ASN A 177 8.53 16.41 1.64
CA ASN A 177 7.46 15.89 0.79
C ASN A 177 7.63 14.37 0.56
N LYS A 178 6.54 13.60 0.68
CA LYS A 178 6.50 12.16 0.38
C LYS A 178 5.56 11.92 -0.81
N ILE A 179 6.13 11.49 -1.93
CA ILE A 179 5.46 11.46 -3.25
C ILE A 179 5.23 10.01 -3.69
N SER A 180 4.01 9.67 -4.11
CA SER A 180 3.66 8.42 -4.79
C SER A 180 3.02 8.72 -6.15
N CYS A 181 3.47 8.03 -7.19
CA CYS A 181 3.14 8.37 -8.59
C CYS A 181 3.17 7.13 -9.49
N LYS A 182 2.37 6.10 -9.17
CA LYS A 182 2.44 4.80 -9.85
C LYS A 182 2.25 4.94 -11.36
N GLY A 183 3.35 4.73 -12.09
CA GLY A 183 3.38 4.70 -13.54
C GLY A 183 4.26 5.77 -14.18
N LEU A 184 4.74 6.76 -13.44
CA LEU A 184 5.73 7.75 -13.91
C LEU A 184 7.09 7.59 -13.22
N ASN A 185 8.15 7.86 -13.97
CA ASN A 185 9.51 7.97 -13.43
C ASN A 185 9.72 9.35 -12.78
N LYS A 186 9.93 9.37 -11.46
CA LYS A 186 10.16 10.58 -10.64
C LYS A 186 11.35 11.43 -11.08
N ASN A 187 12.34 10.84 -11.76
CA ASN A 187 13.58 11.51 -12.14
C ASN A 187 13.51 12.09 -13.57
N LEU A 188 12.48 11.73 -14.35
CA LEU A 188 12.24 12.21 -15.72
C LEU A 188 11.04 13.17 -15.81
N ASN A 189 10.37 13.41 -14.70
CA ASN A 189 9.15 14.21 -14.62
C ASN A 189 9.23 15.13 -13.41
N ASP A 190 8.91 16.40 -13.61
CA ASP A 190 8.52 17.27 -12.51
C ASP A 190 7.15 16.80 -11.97
N ILE A 191 7.12 16.43 -10.69
CA ILE A 191 5.98 15.87 -9.97
C ILE A 191 5.76 16.69 -8.68
N GLU A 192 5.22 17.90 -8.84
CA GLU A 192 4.87 18.81 -7.73
C GLU A 192 3.42 18.69 -7.22
N LYS A 193 3.20 19.14 -5.97
CA LYS A 193 1.88 19.26 -5.29
C LYS A 193 0.82 19.94 -6.18
N HIS A 194 1.20 20.99 -6.90
CA HIS A 194 0.27 21.74 -7.76
C HIS A 194 -0.36 20.86 -8.85
N LYS A 195 0.37 19.84 -9.36
CA LYS A 195 -0.12 18.94 -10.40
C LYS A 195 -1.20 17.99 -9.88
N TYR A 196 -1.09 17.56 -8.62
CA TYR A 196 -2.10 16.74 -7.97
C TYR A 196 -3.37 17.55 -7.71
N LEU A 197 -3.22 18.78 -7.19
CA LEU A 197 -4.34 19.71 -7.00
C LEU A 197 -5.06 20.01 -8.32
N ASN A 198 -4.32 20.28 -9.40
CA ASN A 198 -4.88 20.49 -10.73
C ASN A 198 -5.67 19.27 -11.25
N VAL A 199 -5.25 18.04 -10.97
CA VAL A 199 -5.99 16.82 -11.36
C VAL A 199 -7.34 16.74 -10.65
N LEU A 200 -7.40 17.07 -9.35
CA LEU A 200 -8.67 17.13 -8.60
C LEU A 200 -9.57 18.29 -9.07
N GLN A 201 -9.00 19.50 -9.20
CA GLN A 201 -9.73 20.72 -9.53
C GLN A 201 -10.33 20.68 -10.95
N TYR A 202 -9.55 20.26 -11.95
CA TYR A 202 -9.97 20.30 -13.35
C TYR A 202 -10.47 18.97 -13.91
N ARG A 203 -10.41 17.87 -13.12
CA ARG A 203 -10.76 16.50 -13.54
C ARG A 203 -10.14 16.11 -14.89
N ARG A 204 -8.82 16.36 -15.01
CA ARG A 204 -8.00 16.03 -16.19
C ARG A 204 -6.78 15.26 -15.73
N ASN A 205 -6.47 14.14 -16.37
CA ASN A 205 -5.33 13.31 -15.98
C ASN A 205 -4.00 14.01 -16.26
N GLY A 206 -3.17 14.15 -15.24
CA GLY A 206 -1.80 14.64 -15.37
C GLY A 206 -0.94 13.62 -16.12
N ARG A 207 -0.14 14.13 -17.06
CA ARG A 207 0.70 13.33 -17.95
C ARG A 207 2.19 13.47 -17.61
N GLY A 208 2.96 12.49 -18.05
CA GLY A 208 4.41 12.51 -17.96
C GLY A 208 5.05 11.51 -18.93
N LEU A 209 6.38 11.54 -18.99
CA LEU A 209 7.20 10.79 -19.94
C LEU A 209 8.00 9.71 -19.22
N ASN A 210 7.89 8.47 -19.68
CA ASN A 210 8.78 7.39 -19.30
C ASN A 210 9.76 7.08 -20.43
N LYS A 211 11.05 6.95 -20.08
CA LYS A 211 12.08 6.37 -20.94
C LYS A 211 12.70 5.18 -20.21
N GLY A 212 13.08 4.14 -20.95
CA GLY A 212 13.67 2.92 -20.38
C GLY A 212 13.91 1.86 -21.44
N PHE A 213 14.16 0.62 -21.01
CA PHE A 213 14.46 -0.50 -21.90
C PHE A 213 13.36 -1.57 -21.87
N ARG A 214 13.16 -2.24 -23.00
CA ARG A 214 12.29 -3.42 -23.13
C ARG A 214 12.98 -4.50 -23.96
N SER A 215 12.83 -5.76 -23.58
CA SER A 215 13.20 -6.89 -24.43
C SER A 215 12.07 -7.19 -25.43
N CYS A 216 12.43 -7.55 -26.66
CA CYS A 216 11.50 -8.00 -27.70
C CYS A 216 12.28 -8.87 -28.70
N GLY A 217 11.87 -10.13 -28.92
CA GLY A 217 12.52 -11.02 -29.89
C GLY A 217 14.02 -11.22 -29.63
N ASN A 218 14.42 -11.44 -28.37
CA ASN A 218 15.81 -11.55 -27.90
C ASN A 218 16.70 -10.29 -28.06
N ALA A 219 16.20 -9.20 -28.63
CA ALA A 219 16.87 -7.91 -28.68
C ALA A 219 16.35 -6.95 -27.59
N VAL A 220 17.19 -5.99 -27.17
CA VAL A 220 16.83 -4.95 -26.20
C VAL A 220 16.66 -3.61 -26.94
N PHE A 221 15.52 -2.96 -26.71
CA PHE A 221 15.17 -1.67 -27.31
C PHE A 221 14.97 -0.62 -26.23
N THR A 222 15.51 0.58 -26.45
CA THR A 222 15.04 1.78 -25.74
C THR A 222 13.60 2.06 -26.15
N TYR A 223 12.75 2.42 -25.20
CA TYR A 223 11.41 2.94 -25.46
C TYR A 223 11.24 4.32 -24.82
N GLU A 224 10.32 5.08 -25.42
CA GLU A 224 9.81 6.33 -24.90
C GLU A 224 8.28 6.26 -24.93
N GLN A 225 7.62 6.66 -23.84
CA GLN A 225 6.17 6.55 -23.69
C GLN A 225 5.61 7.70 -22.87
N GLU A 226 4.72 8.50 -23.49
CA GLU A 226 3.84 9.42 -22.77
C GLU A 226 2.77 8.62 -22.00
N ARG A 227 2.51 8.98 -20.73
CA ARG A 227 1.53 8.30 -19.87
C ARG A 227 0.70 9.29 -19.06
N ALA A 228 -0.62 9.20 -19.20
CA ALA A 228 -1.59 9.89 -18.35
C ALA A 228 -1.80 9.13 -17.03
N SER A 229 -0.83 9.18 -16.12
CA SER A 229 -0.81 8.37 -14.90
C SER A 229 -1.31 9.08 -13.64
N LEU A 230 -1.30 10.42 -13.58
CA LEU A 230 -1.91 11.15 -12.45
C LEU A 230 -3.41 11.24 -12.69
N SER A 231 -4.13 10.17 -12.37
CA SER A 231 -5.55 9.98 -12.70
C SER A 231 -6.46 10.34 -11.52
N PHE A 232 -7.48 11.17 -11.77
CA PHE A 232 -8.58 11.38 -10.81
C PHE A 232 -9.57 10.20 -10.77
N LEU A 233 -9.54 9.33 -11.79
CA LEU A 233 -10.47 8.20 -11.90
C LEU A 233 -10.06 7.07 -10.95
N TYR A 234 -10.83 6.91 -9.86
CA TYR A 234 -10.72 5.80 -8.91
C TYR A 234 -11.76 4.72 -9.20
N ILE A 235 -11.41 3.75 -10.07
CA ILE A 235 -12.29 2.62 -10.48
C ILE A 235 -12.59 1.57 -9.38
N LYS A 236 -12.32 1.89 -8.11
CA LYS A 236 -12.30 0.91 -7.00
C LYS A 236 -13.62 0.90 -6.20
N ARG A 237 -13.83 -0.21 -5.47
CA ARG A 237 -15.14 -0.76 -5.06
C ARG A 237 -15.12 -1.20 -3.57
N ARG A 238 -16.23 -1.56 -2.89
CA ARG A 238 -17.65 -1.60 -3.31
C ARG A 238 -18.30 -3.01 -3.56
N VAL A 239 -19.21 -3.73 -2.87
CA VAL A 239 -20.18 -3.65 -1.75
C VAL A 239 -21.48 -2.82 -1.95
N CYS A 240 -22.48 -2.90 -1.03
CA CYS A 240 -23.86 -2.33 -1.11
C CYS A 240 -24.49 -1.86 0.26
N GLU A 241 -25.72 -2.28 0.64
CA GLU A 241 -26.53 -1.68 1.74
C GLU A 241 -26.30 -2.28 3.15
N ASP A 242 -25.57 -3.39 3.24
CA ASP A 242 -25.45 -4.27 4.41
C ASP A 242 -24.31 -3.89 5.40
N GLY A 243 -23.97 -2.60 5.48
CA GLY A 243 -23.13 -2.03 6.56
C GLY A 243 -21.62 -2.33 6.50
N VAL A 244 -21.16 -3.32 5.73
CA VAL A 244 -19.72 -3.56 5.44
C VAL A 244 -19.27 -2.75 4.20
N SER A 245 -20.04 -1.69 3.88
CA SER A 245 -20.58 -1.55 2.53
C SER A 245 -21.08 -0.13 2.18
N THR A 246 -21.17 0.20 0.88
CA THR A 246 -21.95 1.30 0.22
C THR A 246 -21.75 1.17 -1.31
N GLU A 247 -21.98 2.14 -2.20
CA GLU A 247 -22.19 1.90 -3.66
C GLU A 247 -20.92 1.76 -4.58
N PRO A 248 -20.97 1.03 -5.73
CA PRO A 248 -19.87 1.00 -6.70
C PRO A 248 -20.23 1.15 -8.20
N LEU A 249 -19.63 2.14 -8.87
CA LEU A 249 -20.19 2.67 -10.12
C LEU A 249 -19.58 2.09 -11.41
N LEU A 250 -20.38 2.06 -12.48
CA LEU A 250 -20.13 1.36 -13.74
C LEU A 250 -19.57 2.29 -14.83
N VAL A 251 -18.65 1.73 -15.63
CA VAL A 251 -18.24 2.15 -16.98
C VAL A 251 -17.97 0.86 -17.76
#